data_AF-A0A382N3K4-F1
#
_entry.id   AF-A0A382N3K4-F1
#
_cell.length_a   1.000
_cell.length_b   1.000
_cell.length_c   1.000
_cell.angle_alpha   90.00
_cell.angle_beta   90.00
_cell.angle_gamma   90.00
#
_symmetry.space_group_name_H-M   'P 1'
#
loop_
_entity.id
_entity.type
_entity.pdbx_description
1 polymer ?
#
loop_
_entity_poly.entity_id
_entity_poly.type
_entity_poly.pdbx_seq_one_letter_code
_entity_poly.pdbx_strand_id
1 'polypeptide(L)'
;GNASSNTIIDTFKVATEIISFANTYTHFDYYATDLAGSEKGSNIRFKENKNIDFKTQKQITYPQAANNSFTINAYFESANTLISPILDNQRTGVITVENVINDGSLSNSDIVLSNTGAGYFGAEVGNSTNPVASEGNTSVFVVSAPDIGANTATIAANVHANGIINQVAVKHAGSGYISTPTVTVVDGGTVDPGDAVRSSASAVVSIVGEGANNTVNVQTTNVASFSSGGNLKARYVSRRVTLEEGFDAMDLRLYMDAYKPRGSNIHAYYKVLSSDDSEPFDEKPWVLMYQKTADTTYSINENDFKRFQFNTFADKITYVSGGGANYQNFRTFAIKLVMTLDRVAQDSFIGIPKVINLRAIALDSEGTP
;
A
#
# COMPACT_ATOMS: atom_id res chain seq x y z
N GLY A 1 16.50 0.64 28.22
CA GLY A 1 17.47 0.73 27.11
C GLY A 1 17.19 1.99 26.31
N ASN A 2 18.21 2.59 25.71
CA ASN A 2 18.05 3.80 24.91
C ASN A 2 17.85 3.42 23.44
N ALA A 3 16.86 4.00 22.78
CA ALA A 3 16.75 3.91 21.32
C ALA A 3 17.92 4.66 20.66
N SER A 4 18.38 4.18 19.51
CA SER A 4 19.42 4.84 18.71
C SER A 4 18.87 5.78 17.62
N SER A 5 17.56 5.74 17.38
CA SER A 5 16.86 6.54 16.37
C SER A 5 15.36 6.59 16.67
N ASN A 6 14.68 7.54 16.02
CA ASN A 6 13.21 7.54 15.98
C ASN A 6 12.72 6.25 15.31
N THR A 7 11.71 5.61 15.89
CA THR A 7 11.13 4.35 15.40
C THR A 7 9.61 4.41 15.52
N ILE A 8 8.91 4.03 14.45
CA ILE A 8 7.45 3.86 14.46
C ILE A 8 7.16 2.40 14.84
N ILE A 9 6.13 2.17 15.64
CA ILE A 9 5.80 0.82 16.14
C ILE A 9 4.29 0.57 16.06
N ASP A 10 3.92 -0.59 15.53
CA ASP A 10 2.54 -1.13 15.51
C ASP A 10 2.38 -2.27 16.53
N THR A 11 3.46 -3.01 16.79
CA THR A 11 3.50 -4.12 17.75
C THR A 11 4.80 -4.07 18.53
N PHE A 12 4.79 -4.52 19.78
CA PHE A 12 6.00 -4.85 20.51
C PHE A 12 5.90 -6.19 21.24
N LYS A 13 7.05 -6.78 21.54
CA LYS A 13 7.19 -7.95 22.41
C LYS A 13 8.33 -7.69 23.38
N VAL A 14 8.07 -7.90 24.66
CA VAL A 14 9.13 -7.96 25.69
C VAL A 14 9.58 -9.39 25.82
N ALA A 15 10.82 -9.66 25.44
CA ALA A 15 11.50 -10.92 25.71
C ALA A 15 12.22 -10.80 27.05
N THR A 16 11.88 -11.63 28.03
CA THR A 16 12.49 -11.59 29.37
C THR A 16 12.40 -12.94 30.07
N GLU A 17 13.35 -13.21 30.95
CA GLU A 17 13.38 -14.38 31.84
C GLU A 17 13.15 -13.92 33.29
N ILE A 18 12.20 -14.57 33.95
CA ILE A 18 11.77 -14.24 35.31
C ILE A 18 11.72 -15.53 36.12
N ILE A 19 12.28 -15.46 37.31
CA ILE A 19 12.13 -16.51 38.32
C ILE A 19 11.19 -15.98 39.40
N SER A 20 10.05 -16.65 39.54
CA SER A 20 9.06 -16.37 40.58
C SER A 20 9.03 -17.51 41.60
N PHE A 21 8.81 -17.14 42.87
CA PHE A 21 8.71 -18.06 43.99
C PHE A 21 7.28 -18.06 44.54
N ALA A 22 6.96 -19.03 45.42
CA ALA A 22 5.69 -19.04 46.12
C ALA A 22 5.45 -17.73 46.89
N ASN A 23 4.24 -17.19 46.82
CA ASN A 23 3.84 -15.89 47.41
C ASN A 23 4.59 -14.66 46.87
N THR A 24 5.11 -14.75 45.64
CA THR A 24 5.68 -13.61 44.91
C THR A 24 4.89 -13.36 43.62
N TYR A 25 4.82 -12.10 43.19
CA TYR A 25 4.08 -11.67 42.01
C TYR A 25 4.93 -10.72 41.17
N THR A 26 4.83 -10.88 39.85
CA THR A 26 5.46 -9.99 38.87
C THR A 26 4.44 -9.55 37.85
N HIS A 27 4.46 -8.27 37.51
CA HIS A 27 3.67 -7.76 36.39
C HIS A 27 4.39 -6.65 35.65
N PHE A 28 3.95 -6.42 34.40
CA PHE A 28 4.52 -5.41 33.54
C PHE A 28 3.44 -4.50 33.04
N ASP A 29 3.78 -3.21 33.05
CA ASP A 29 3.00 -2.19 32.40
C ASP A 29 3.85 -1.50 31.35
N TYR A 30 3.24 -1.16 30.22
CA TYR A 30 3.90 -0.33 29.23
C TYR A 30 3.20 1.01 29.11
N TYR A 31 3.94 1.96 28.56
CA TYR A 31 3.43 3.22 28.12
C TYR A 31 4.04 3.54 26.74
N ALA A 32 3.22 4.06 25.81
CA ALA A 32 3.65 4.41 24.44
C ALA A 32 2.85 5.62 23.90
N THR A 33 3.53 6.61 23.31
CA THR A 33 2.87 7.76 22.65
C THR A 33 2.39 7.41 21.26
N ASP A 34 1.22 7.91 20.88
CA ASP A 34 0.80 7.96 19.49
C ASP A 34 1.80 8.68 18.59
N LEU A 35 1.95 8.24 17.34
CA LEU A 35 2.86 8.85 16.37
C LEU A 35 2.60 10.36 16.17
N ALA A 36 1.32 10.76 16.18
CA ALA A 36 0.92 12.17 16.10
C ALA A 36 0.74 12.84 17.47
N GLY A 37 0.92 12.10 18.56
CA GLY A 37 0.74 12.59 19.93
C GLY A 37 2.00 13.19 20.51
N SER A 38 1.84 14.11 21.46
CA SER A 38 2.93 14.73 22.22
C SER A 38 2.89 14.37 23.72
N GLU A 39 1.81 13.73 24.19
CA GLU A 39 1.54 13.55 25.61
C GLU A 39 1.71 12.12 26.11
N LYS A 40 2.04 12.03 27.40
CA LYS A 40 2.13 10.77 28.13
C LYS A 40 0.76 10.24 28.54
N GLY A 41 0.24 9.29 27.77
CA GLY A 41 -0.92 8.46 28.11
C GLY A 41 -0.72 7.55 29.34
N SER A 42 -1.73 6.76 29.67
CA SER A 42 -1.74 5.88 30.84
C SER A 42 -0.89 4.61 30.65
N ASN A 43 -0.39 4.06 31.76
CA ASN A 43 0.23 2.74 31.78
C ASN A 43 -0.82 1.65 31.51
N ILE A 44 -0.50 0.70 30.64
CA ILE A 44 -1.36 -0.42 30.28
C ILE A 44 -0.65 -1.71 30.68
N ARG A 45 -1.33 -2.52 31.50
CA ARG A 45 -0.84 -3.82 31.94
C ARG A 45 -0.82 -4.82 30.80
N PHE A 46 0.27 -5.57 30.69
CA PHE A 46 0.44 -6.59 29.66
C PHE A 46 1.12 -7.84 30.20
N LYS A 47 1.17 -8.89 29.38
CA LYS A 47 1.91 -10.12 29.69
C LYS A 47 3.18 -10.18 28.87
N GLU A 48 4.30 -10.40 29.55
CA GLU A 48 5.61 -10.57 28.94
C GLU A 48 5.66 -11.80 28.01
N ASN A 49 6.65 -11.85 27.13
CA ASN A 49 6.86 -12.92 26.14
C ASN A 49 5.69 -13.14 25.16
N LYS A 50 4.76 -12.19 25.06
CA LYS A 50 3.68 -12.15 24.07
C LYS A 50 3.76 -10.89 23.21
N ASN A 51 3.22 -10.97 22.01
CA ASN A 51 3.04 -9.80 21.15
C ASN A 51 1.94 -8.93 21.74
N ILE A 52 2.20 -7.63 21.79
CA ILE A 52 1.28 -6.59 22.20
C ILE A 52 1.10 -5.65 21.02
N ASP A 53 -0.08 -5.69 20.43
CA ASP A 53 -0.44 -4.93 19.25
C ASP A 53 -1.13 -3.61 19.67
N PHE A 54 -0.78 -2.51 19.01
CA PHE A 54 -1.36 -1.20 19.28
C PHE A 54 -2.55 -0.91 18.37
N LYS A 55 -3.58 -0.27 18.92
CA LYS A 55 -4.74 0.21 18.15
C LYS A 55 -4.38 1.30 17.14
N THR A 56 -3.37 2.09 17.47
CA THR A 56 -2.88 3.24 16.70
C THR A 56 -1.36 3.18 16.68
N GLN A 57 -0.76 3.64 15.59
CA GLN A 57 0.70 3.67 15.48
C GLN A 57 1.30 4.50 16.61
N LYS A 58 2.29 3.91 17.28
CA LYS A 58 3.05 4.55 18.35
C LYS A 58 4.44 4.91 17.85
N GLN A 59 5.16 5.70 18.65
CA GLN A 59 6.52 6.12 18.36
C GLN A 59 7.46 5.89 19.53
N ILE A 60 8.72 5.62 19.20
CA ILE A 60 9.87 5.68 20.09
C ILE A 60 10.75 6.82 19.56
N THR A 61 11.01 7.83 20.36
CA THR A 61 11.73 9.05 19.95
C THR A 61 13.16 9.11 20.50
N TYR A 62 14.06 9.70 19.71
CA TYR A 62 15.47 9.95 19.99
C TYR A 62 15.84 11.41 19.64
N PRO A 63 16.69 12.10 20.45
CA PRO A 63 17.14 11.70 21.77
C PRO A 63 15.95 11.63 22.72
N GLN A 64 16.02 10.74 23.72
CA GLN A 64 14.91 10.52 24.65
C GLN A 64 14.73 11.78 25.52
N ALA A 65 13.99 12.76 25.02
CA ALA A 65 13.54 13.90 25.80
C ALA A 65 12.62 13.34 26.89
N ALA A 66 13.18 13.17 28.08
CA ALA A 66 12.53 12.74 29.31
C ALA A 66 11.35 11.75 29.13
N ASN A 67 11.63 10.45 29.03
CA ASN A 67 10.68 9.36 29.39
C ASN A 67 9.26 9.38 28.76
N ASN A 68 9.08 10.02 27.60
CA ASN A 68 7.73 10.33 27.13
C ASN A 68 7.23 9.55 25.91
N SER A 69 8.06 8.82 25.16
CA SER A 69 7.59 8.11 23.96
C SER A 69 7.32 6.62 24.18
N PHE A 70 8.19 5.92 24.92
CA PHE A 70 8.00 4.51 25.24
C PHE A 70 8.65 4.14 26.58
N THR A 71 7.94 3.39 27.42
CA THR A 71 8.47 2.91 28.72
C THR A 71 7.85 1.56 29.04
N ILE A 72 8.64 0.67 29.65
CA ILE A 72 8.16 -0.56 30.26
C ILE A 72 8.54 -0.52 31.73
N ASN A 73 7.56 -0.69 32.59
CA ASN A 73 7.71 -0.77 34.03
C ASN A 73 7.50 -2.23 34.45
N ALA A 74 8.45 -2.77 35.20
CA ALA A 74 8.34 -4.09 35.81
C ALA A 74 8.10 -3.90 37.31
N TYR A 75 7.07 -4.54 37.84
CA TYR A 75 6.68 -4.48 39.23
C TYR A 75 6.89 -5.84 39.89
N PHE A 76 7.54 -5.82 41.05
CA PHE A 76 7.87 -6.99 41.84
C PHE A 76 7.22 -6.86 43.21
N GLU A 77 6.37 -7.80 43.56
CA GLU A 77 5.67 -7.84 44.84
C GLU A 77 5.98 -9.17 45.55
N SER A 78 6.13 -9.14 46.87
CA SER A 78 6.29 -10.33 47.68
C SER A 78 5.52 -10.19 48.98
N ALA A 79 4.72 -11.20 49.30
CA ALA A 79 4.12 -11.35 50.62
C ALA A 79 5.04 -12.14 51.57
N ASN A 80 6.18 -12.63 51.08
CA ASN A 80 7.17 -13.34 51.87
C ASN A 80 8.29 -12.38 52.28
N THR A 81 8.66 -12.38 53.55
CA THR A 81 9.70 -11.49 54.11
C THR A 81 11.12 -11.88 53.72
N LEU A 82 11.33 -13.05 53.11
CA LEU A 82 12.66 -13.62 52.84
C LEU A 82 13.01 -13.73 51.35
N ILE A 83 12.02 -13.68 50.46
CA ILE A 83 12.23 -13.93 49.03
C ILE A 83 11.53 -12.87 48.18
N SER A 84 12.14 -12.52 47.06
CA SER A 84 11.59 -11.64 46.02
C SER A 84 11.71 -12.30 44.65
N PRO A 85 10.85 -11.96 43.68
CA PRO A 85 11.07 -12.40 42.32
C PRO A 85 12.34 -11.78 41.73
N ILE A 86 12.93 -12.47 40.74
CA ILE A 86 14.19 -12.09 40.09
C ILE A 86 13.94 -11.93 38.60
N LEU A 87 14.48 -10.86 38.01
CA LEU A 87 14.49 -10.62 36.57
C LEU A 87 15.93 -10.51 36.06
N ASP A 88 16.22 -11.21 34.96
CA ASP A 88 17.49 -11.08 34.27
C ASP A 88 17.46 -9.86 33.33
N ASN A 89 18.14 -8.79 33.72
CA ASN A 89 18.23 -7.56 32.93
C ASN A 89 19.14 -7.71 31.70
N GLN A 90 20.06 -8.69 31.68
CA GLN A 90 20.92 -8.91 30.51
C GLN A 90 20.16 -9.61 29.37
N ARG A 91 19.16 -10.42 29.71
CA ARG A 91 18.31 -11.14 28.75
C ARG A 91 16.96 -10.47 28.51
N THR A 92 16.75 -9.28 29.07
CA THR A 92 15.53 -8.50 28.85
C THR A 92 15.69 -7.58 27.64
N GLY A 93 14.87 -7.78 26.62
CA GLY A 93 14.88 -7.00 25.39
C GLY A 93 13.47 -6.68 24.90
N VAL A 94 13.37 -5.64 24.08
CA VAL A 94 12.13 -5.25 23.40
C VAL A 94 12.34 -5.43 21.91
N ILE A 95 11.44 -6.16 21.28
CA ILE A 95 11.35 -6.29 19.83
C ILE A 95 10.14 -5.50 19.39
N THR A 96 10.30 -4.59 18.43
CA THR A 96 9.22 -3.78 17.87
C THR A 96 9.03 -4.09 16.40
N VAL A 97 7.80 -3.99 15.93
CA VAL A 97 7.43 -4.22 14.52
C VAL A 97 6.64 -3.03 14.03
N GLU A 98 7.03 -2.52 12.86
CA GLU A 98 6.25 -1.59 12.05
C GLU A 98 5.67 -2.33 10.85
N ASN A 99 4.37 -2.18 10.63
CA ASN A 99 3.71 -2.69 9.43
C ASN A 99 3.57 -1.56 8.42
N VAL A 100 4.40 -1.63 7.38
CA VAL A 100 4.43 -0.62 6.31
C VAL A 100 3.35 -0.92 5.28
N ILE A 101 2.15 -0.38 5.52
CA ILE A 101 0.98 -0.48 4.63
C ILE A 101 0.52 0.94 4.29
N ASN A 102 0.46 1.26 2.99
CA ASN A 102 -0.04 2.54 2.49
C ASN A 102 -1.44 2.39 1.89
N ASP A 103 -2.15 3.51 1.78
CA ASP A 103 -3.48 3.57 1.17
C ASP A 103 -3.42 4.06 -0.29
N GLY A 104 -2.58 3.43 -1.12
CA GLY A 104 -2.48 3.79 -2.54
C GLY A 104 -1.95 5.21 -2.81
N SER A 105 -1.26 5.83 -1.86
CA SER A 105 -0.63 7.14 -2.06
C SER A 105 0.49 7.08 -3.11
N LEU A 106 0.62 8.09 -3.97
CA LEU A 106 1.71 8.21 -4.94
C LEU A 106 2.97 8.85 -4.35
N SER A 107 4.12 8.51 -4.91
CA SER A 107 5.43 9.00 -4.50
C SER A 107 6.25 9.48 -5.71
N ASN A 108 7.33 10.22 -5.45
CA ASN A 108 8.21 10.71 -6.52
C ASN A 108 8.85 9.60 -7.34
N SER A 109 9.05 8.40 -6.76
CA SER A 109 9.58 7.24 -7.49
C SER A 109 8.58 6.62 -8.46
N ASP A 110 7.29 6.94 -8.32
CA ASP A 110 6.25 6.42 -9.20
C ASP A 110 6.07 7.28 -10.47
N ILE A 111 6.68 8.47 -10.50
CA ILE A 111 6.56 9.40 -11.63
C ILE A 111 7.65 9.15 -12.66
N VAL A 112 7.25 8.94 -13.92
CA VAL A 112 8.16 8.75 -15.05
C VAL A 112 7.96 9.88 -16.05
N LEU A 113 8.98 10.71 -16.20
CA LEU A 113 9.09 11.71 -17.27
C LEU A 113 9.82 11.08 -18.46
N SER A 114 9.08 10.74 -19.50
CA SER A 114 9.62 10.06 -20.70
C SER A 114 9.95 11.04 -21.84
N ASN A 115 9.34 12.22 -21.83
CA ASN A 115 9.70 13.35 -22.69
C ASN A 115 9.61 14.63 -21.87
N THR A 116 10.69 15.41 -21.85
CA THR A 116 10.81 16.65 -21.07
C THR A 116 10.02 17.83 -21.65
N GLY A 117 9.58 17.71 -22.91
CA GLY A 117 8.95 18.79 -23.66
C GLY A 117 9.79 20.06 -23.75
N ALA A 118 9.21 21.15 -24.26
CA ALA A 118 9.88 22.44 -24.43
C ALA A 118 8.88 23.60 -24.43
N GLY A 119 9.38 24.81 -24.16
CA GLY A 119 8.60 26.05 -24.22
C GLY A 119 7.73 26.33 -23.00
N TYR A 120 7.93 25.59 -21.90
CA TYR A 120 7.24 25.81 -20.63
C TYR A 120 7.83 27.01 -19.88
N PHE A 121 7.00 27.87 -19.27
CA PHE A 121 7.47 28.96 -18.42
C PHE A 121 7.23 28.66 -16.94
N GLY A 122 8.22 28.90 -16.08
CA GLY A 122 8.13 28.54 -14.65
C GLY A 122 6.99 29.22 -13.88
N ALA A 123 6.50 30.39 -14.32
CA ALA A 123 5.34 31.05 -13.69
C ALA A 123 4.00 30.37 -14.01
N GLU A 124 3.93 29.66 -15.14
CA GLU A 124 2.75 28.93 -15.63
C GLU A 124 2.76 27.47 -15.17
N VAL A 125 3.90 27.00 -14.65
CA VAL A 125 4.17 25.61 -14.26
C VAL A 125 4.82 25.57 -12.88
N GLY A 126 4.00 25.53 -11.82
CA GLY A 126 4.38 25.15 -10.45
C GLY A 126 5.80 25.55 -9.98
N ASN A 127 6.05 26.83 -9.73
CA ASN A 127 7.37 27.34 -9.28
C ASN A 127 7.69 27.03 -7.79
N SER A 128 8.97 26.83 -7.46
CA SER A 128 9.47 26.64 -6.09
C SER A 128 9.58 27.93 -5.25
N THR A 129 9.42 29.13 -5.83
CA THR A 129 9.60 30.41 -5.10
C THR A 129 8.33 31.27 -4.96
N ASN A 130 7.18 30.85 -5.50
CA ASN A 130 5.92 31.58 -5.28
C ASN A 130 4.69 30.64 -5.46
N PRO A 131 3.97 30.27 -4.38
CA PRO A 131 2.85 29.34 -4.45
C PRO A 131 1.57 30.08 -4.84
N VAL A 132 1.37 30.32 -6.13
CA VAL A 132 0.04 30.67 -6.66
C VAL A 132 -0.27 29.82 -7.89
N ALA A 133 -0.77 28.63 -7.65
CA ALA A 133 -2.20 28.40 -7.89
C ALA A 133 -2.80 28.31 -6.48
N SER A 134 -3.56 29.32 -6.05
CA SER A 134 -3.92 29.47 -4.63
C SER A 134 -4.80 28.34 -4.09
N GLU A 135 -5.32 27.45 -4.94
CA GLU A 135 -6.03 26.22 -4.54
C GLU A 135 -5.79 25.10 -5.57
N GLY A 136 -4.56 24.60 -5.65
CA GLY A 136 -4.31 23.27 -6.23
C GLY A 136 -4.49 23.15 -7.75
N ASN A 137 -3.76 23.94 -8.54
CA ASN A 137 -3.57 23.58 -9.94
C ASN A 137 -2.11 23.64 -10.39
N THR A 138 -1.61 22.47 -10.76
CA THR A 138 -0.45 22.19 -11.59
C THR A 138 -0.91 22.23 -13.04
N SER A 139 -1.50 23.35 -13.50
CA SER A 139 -2.31 23.53 -14.73
C SER A 139 -1.99 22.62 -15.93
N VAL A 140 -0.72 22.31 -16.14
CA VAL A 140 -0.20 21.42 -17.18
C VAL A 140 -0.45 19.92 -16.94
N PHE A 141 -0.49 19.43 -15.71
CA PHE A 141 -0.62 18.01 -15.38
C PHE A 141 -1.85 17.76 -14.51
N VAL A 142 -2.76 16.97 -15.05
CA VAL A 142 -3.96 16.51 -14.35
C VAL A 142 -3.86 15.00 -14.16
N VAL A 143 -3.71 14.58 -12.90
CA VAL A 143 -3.79 13.16 -12.54
C VAL A 143 -5.26 12.76 -12.48
N SER A 144 -5.60 11.58 -13.00
CA SER A 144 -6.95 11.04 -12.89
C SER A 144 -7.39 10.87 -11.43
N ALA A 145 -8.70 10.84 -11.21
CA ALA A 145 -9.26 10.51 -9.91
C ALA A 145 -8.74 9.14 -9.42
N PRO A 146 -8.60 8.95 -8.09
CA PRO A 146 -8.27 7.64 -7.52
C PRO A 146 -9.41 6.64 -7.74
N ASP A 147 -9.11 5.35 -7.67
CA ASP A 147 -10.12 4.29 -7.78
C ASP A 147 -11.07 4.29 -6.57
N ILE A 148 -10.57 4.68 -5.40
CA ILE A 148 -11.33 4.71 -4.14
C ILE A 148 -11.21 6.10 -3.51
N GLY A 149 -12.34 6.66 -3.10
CA GLY A 149 -12.41 7.97 -2.46
C GLY A 149 -12.31 9.13 -3.46
N ALA A 150 -11.94 10.31 -2.96
CA ALA A 150 -11.88 11.55 -3.75
C ALA A 150 -10.56 12.31 -3.57
N ASN A 151 -9.57 11.68 -2.92
CA ASN A 151 -8.33 12.32 -2.56
C ASN A 151 -7.31 12.27 -3.71
N THR A 152 -7.50 13.12 -4.72
CA THR A 152 -6.68 13.13 -5.93
C THR A 152 -5.25 13.63 -5.67
N ALA A 153 -4.29 12.95 -6.28
CA ALA A 153 -2.89 13.36 -6.27
C ALA A 153 -2.65 14.58 -7.16
N THR A 154 -1.67 15.41 -6.80
CA THR A 154 -1.22 16.53 -7.62
C THR A 154 0.28 16.45 -7.83
N ILE A 155 0.73 16.72 -9.07
CA ILE A 155 2.14 16.63 -9.47
C ILE A 155 2.57 17.91 -10.16
N ALA A 156 3.72 18.45 -9.82
CA ALA A 156 4.24 19.68 -10.40
C ALA A 156 5.57 19.44 -11.10
N ALA A 157 5.76 20.06 -12.25
CA ALA A 157 7.06 20.10 -12.90
C ALA A 157 7.99 21.14 -12.27
N ASN A 158 9.29 20.84 -12.32
CA ASN A 158 10.37 21.78 -12.14
C ASN A 158 10.92 22.14 -13.52
N VAL A 159 10.73 23.40 -13.93
CA VAL A 159 11.09 23.91 -15.26
C VAL A 159 12.39 24.70 -15.18
N HIS A 160 13.34 24.38 -16.06
CA HIS A 160 14.59 25.12 -16.18
C HIS A 160 14.38 26.47 -16.88
N ALA A 161 15.33 27.40 -16.74
CA ALA A 161 15.24 28.73 -17.35
C ALA A 161 15.15 28.71 -18.90
N ASN A 162 15.54 27.61 -19.54
CA ASN A 162 15.42 27.39 -20.99
C ASN A 162 14.05 26.84 -21.43
N GLY A 163 13.11 26.66 -20.49
CA GLY A 163 11.75 26.20 -20.74
C GLY A 163 11.57 24.69 -20.94
N ILE A 164 12.54 23.89 -20.48
CA ILE A 164 12.47 22.43 -20.48
C ILE A 164 12.14 21.93 -19.07
N ILE A 165 11.34 20.87 -18.95
CA ILE A 165 11.05 20.24 -17.65
C ILE A 165 12.20 19.31 -17.26
N ASN A 166 12.79 19.56 -16.09
CA ASN A 166 13.86 18.73 -15.53
C ASN A 166 13.32 17.55 -14.71
N GLN A 167 12.21 17.76 -14.01
CA GLN A 167 11.63 16.79 -13.09
C GLN A 167 10.14 17.06 -12.94
N VAL A 168 9.36 16.00 -12.68
CA VAL A 168 7.99 16.12 -12.17
C VAL A 168 7.94 15.46 -10.79
N ALA A 169 7.38 16.15 -9.80
CA ALA A 169 7.35 15.73 -8.41
C ALA A 169 5.94 15.79 -7.84
N VAL A 170 5.62 14.84 -6.97
CA VAL A 170 4.37 14.79 -6.22
C VAL A 170 4.31 15.96 -5.23
N LYS A 171 3.23 16.73 -5.27
CA LYS A 171 2.91 17.79 -4.30
C LYS A 171 1.88 17.33 -3.28
N HIS A 172 0.89 16.59 -3.75
CA HIS A 172 -0.04 15.87 -2.91
C HIS A 172 -0.09 14.42 -3.39
N ALA A 173 0.17 13.47 -2.50
CA ALA A 173 0.24 12.06 -2.84
C ALA A 173 -1.12 11.44 -3.20
N GLY A 174 -2.21 12.08 -2.75
CA GLY A 174 -3.54 11.49 -2.79
C GLY A 174 -3.62 10.17 -2.00
N SER A 175 -4.72 9.46 -2.17
CA SER A 175 -4.92 8.10 -1.66
C SER A 175 -5.94 7.34 -2.51
N GLY A 176 -5.96 6.01 -2.40
CA GLY A 176 -6.91 5.15 -3.09
C GLY A 176 -6.54 4.78 -4.53
N TYR A 177 -5.31 5.00 -4.99
CA TYR A 177 -4.83 4.50 -6.27
C TYR A 177 -4.43 3.02 -6.15
N ILE A 178 -5.33 2.14 -6.58
CA ILE A 178 -5.14 0.68 -6.65
C ILE A 178 -5.07 0.19 -8.11
N SER A 179 -5.22 1.08 -9.07
CA SER A 179 -4.79 0.87 -10.44
C SER A 179 -3.81 1.96 -10.84
N THR A 180 -3.25 1.84 -12.03
CA THR A 180 -2.36 2.86 -12.58
C THR A 180 -3.17 4.06 -13.07
N PRO A 181 -3.03 5.24 -12.44
CA PRO A 181 -3.72 6.44 -12.88
C PRO A 181 -3.14 6.97 -14.20
N THR A 182 -3.94 7.75 -14.92
CA THR A 182 -3.50 8.47 -16.11
C THR A 182 -3.08 9.88 -15.77
N VAL A 183 -2.08 10.40 -16.47
CA VAL A 183 -1.73 11.83 -16.44
C VAL A 183 -2.14 12.45 -17.76
N THR A 184 -3.06 13.41 -17.70
CA THR A 184 -3.40 14.24 -18.84
C THR A 184 -2.52 15.48 -18.82
N VAL A 185 -1.80 15.71 -19.92
CA VAL A 185 -1.04 16.95 -20.12
C VAL A 185 -1.96 17.96 -20.80
N VAL A 186 -2.18 19.10 -20.16
CA VAL A 186 -3.05 20.19 -20.61
C VAL A 186 -2.17 21.39 -20.95
N ASP A 187 -1.58 21.36 -22.15
CA ASP A 187 -0.56 22.32 -22.62
C ASP A 187 -0.96 23.08 -23.90
N GLY A 188 -2.27 23.29 -24.09
CA GLY A 188 -2.92 23.83 -25.28
C GLY A 188 -2.68 25.32 -25.59
N GLY A 189 -1.60 25.89 -25.09
CA GLY A 189 -1.25 27.29 -25.28
C GLY A 189 -0.83 27.65 -26.69
N THR A 190 -1.41 28.68 -27.29
CA THR A 190 -0.70 29.39 -28.36
C THR A 190 0.45 30.20 -27.74
N VAL A 191 1.52 30.52 -28.48
CA VAL A 191 2.65 31.36 -28.03
C VAL A 191 2.24 32.81 -27.67
N ASP A 192 0.97 33.09 -27.45
CA ASP A 192 0.45 34.39 -27.04
C ASP A 192 0.48 34.56 -25.52
N PRO A 193 0.77 35.78 -24.99
CA PRO A 193 0.86 36.05 -23.56
C PRO A 193 -0.46 35.95 -22.76
N GLY A 194 -1.58 35.62 -23.42
CA GLY A 194 -2.91 35.53 -22.82
C GLY A 194 -3.41 34.11 -22.54
N ASP A 195 -2.61 33.09 -22.87
CA ASP A 195 -2.97 31.69 -22.67
C ASP A 195 -2.52 31.16 -21.29
N ALA A 196 -3.27 30.21 -20.74
CA ALA A 196 -3.08 29.74 -19.37
C ALA A 196 -1.87 28.79 -19.19
N VAL A 197 -1.36 28.19 -20.26
CA VAL A 197 -0.14 27.34 -20.28
C VAL A 197 0.49 27.37 -21.67
N ARG A 198 1.73 27.86 -21.83
CA ARG A 198 2.45 27.85 -23.12
C ARG A 198 3.38 26.64 -23.23
N SER A 199 3.41 26.01 -24.40
CA SER A 199 4.41 24.99 -24.76
C SER A 199 4.74 25.04 -26.25
N SER A 200 5.95 24.62 -26.62
CA SER A 200 6.34 24.42 -28.02
C SER A 200 6.53 22.94 -28.38
N ALA A 201 6.63 22.08 -27.36
CA ALA A 201 6.56 20.63 -27.48
C ALA A 201 6.03 20.03 -26.17
N SER A 202 5.02 19.17 -26.27
CA SER A 202 4.40 18.52 -25.12
C SER A 202 5.34 17.56 -24.40
N ALA A 203 5.34 17.63 -23.07
CA ALA A 203 5.96 16.64 -22.22
C ALA A 203 5.13 15.35 -22.18
N VAL A 204 5.78 14.23 -21.87
CA VAL A 204 5.10 12.95 -21.66
C VAL A 204 5.44 12.44 -20.27
N VAL A 205 4.43 12.47 -19.40
CA VAL A 205 4.51 12.01 -18.01
C VAL A 205 3.60 10.80 -17.86
N SER A 206 4.09 9.79 -17.18
CA SER A 206 3.31 8.61 -16.80
C SER A 206 3.54 8.28 -15.34
N ILE A 207 2.63 7.49 -14.77
CA ILE A 207 2.72 7.01 -13.39
C ILE A 207 2.87 5.49 -13.45
N VAL A 208 3.78 4.96 -12.65
CA VAL A 208 3.94 3.53 -12.42
C VAL A 208 3.06 3.13 -11.25
N GLY A 209 1.81 2.79 -11.55
CA GLY A 209 0.86 2.32 -10.54
C GLY A 209 0.78 0.81 -10.46
N GLU A 210 -0.25 0.35 -9.73
CA GLU A 210 -0.37 -1.03 -9.28
C GLU A 210 -0.65 -2.06 -10.39
N GLY A 211 -1.36 -1.63 -11.44
CA GLY A 211 -1.80 -2.49 -12.54
C GLY A 211 -2.96 -1.88 -13.32
N ALA A 212 -3.48 -2.63 -14.28
CA ALA A 212 -4.65 -2.24 -15.05
C ALA A 212 -5.93 -2.30 -14.18
N ASN A 213 -6.80 -1.29 -14.31
CA ASN A 213 -8.14 -1.35 -13.75
C ASN A 213 -8.98 -2.40 -14.51
N ASN A 214 -9.89 -3.05 -13.80
CA ASN A 214 -10.77 -4.11 -14.29
C ASN A 214 -11.81 -3.67 -15.36
N THR A 215 -11.82 -2.40 -15.74
CA THR A 215 -12.72 -1.84 -16.78
C THR A 215 -11.95 -1.41 -18.04
N VAL A 216 -10.62 -1.40 -17.99
CA VAL A 216 -9.80 -0.91 -19.09
C VAL A 216 -9.60 -2.03 -20.09
N ASN A 217 -9.99 -1.80 -21.36
CA ASN A 217 -9.42 -2.57 -22.46
C ASN A 217 -7.92 -2.32 -22.42
N VAL A 218 -7.15 -3.30 -21.94
CA VAL A 218 -5.69 -3.18 -21.84
C VAL A 218 -5.15 -2.97 -23.27
N GLN A 219 -4.77 -1.75 -23.59
CA GLN A 219 -4.18 -1.39 -24.88
C GLN A 219 -2.67 -1.62 -24.84
N THR A 220 -2.09 -1.91 -26.00
CA THR A 220 -0.65 -2.17 -26.20
C THR A 220 0.25 -1.05 -25.64
N THR A 221 -0.24 0.20 -25.65
CA THR A 221 0.49 1.38 -25.17
C THR A 221 0.67 1.42 -23.65
N ASN A 222 -0.12 0.66 -22.89
CA ASN A 222 -0.14 0.76 -21.42
C ASN A 222 0.44 -0.48 -20.72
N VAL A 223 0.86 -1.50 -21.49
CA VAL A 223 1.27 -2.82 -20.97
C VAL A 223 2.48 -2.71 -20.03
N ALA A 224 3.49 -1.89 -20.38
CA ALA A 224 4.71 -1.72 -19.58
C ALA A 224 4.46 -1.01 -18.24
N SER A 225 3.53 -0.05 -18.17
CA SER A 225 3.18 0.65 -16.93
C SER A 225 2.40 -0.24 -15.95
N PHE A 226 1.90 -1.39 -16.39
CA PHE A 226 1.09 -2.31 -15.59
C PHE A 226 1.85 -3.59 -15.19
N SER A 227 3.06 -3.83 -15.70
CA SER A 227 3.83 -5.06 -15.44
C SER A 227 4.62 -5.03 -14.13
N SER A 228 5.04 -3.84 -13.67
CA SER A 228 5.98 -3.61 -12.55
C SER A 228 5.39 -3.76 -11.14
N GLY A 229 4.06 -3.78 -11.01
CA GLY A 229 3.40 -4.04 -9.73
C GLY A 229 3.53 -2.93 -8.67
N GLY A 230 3.74 -1.68 -9.11
CA GLY A 230 3.25 -0.43 -8.51
C GLY A 230 3.58 -0.02 -7.08
N ASN A 231 2.79 0.96 -6.63
CA ASN A 231 2.97 1.85 -5.48
C ASN A 231 2.54 1.25 -4.14
N LEU A 232 1.87 0.08 -4.13
CA LEU A 232 1.42 -0.55 -2.90
C LEU A 232 2.54 -1.37 -2.25
N LYS A 233 2.76 -1.11 -0.95
CA LYS A 233 3.93 -1.62 -0.21
C LYS A 233 3.72 -3.04 0.33
N ALA A 234 2.53 -3.33 0.86
CA ALA A 234 2.22 -4.61 1.48
C ALA A 234 1.61 -5.56 0.44
N ARG A 235 2.41 -6.52 -0.03
CA ARG A 235 2.02 -7.40 -1.14
C ARG A 235 2.49 -8.84 -0.98
N TYR A 236 1.71 -9.75 -1.54
CA TYR A 236 2.03 -11.15 -1.75
C TYR A 236 1.90 -11.47 -3.24
N VAL A 237 2.90 -12.12 -3.83
CA VAL A 237 2.85 -12.61 -5.21
C VAL A 237 3.03 -14.12 -5.18
N SER A 238 2.09 -14.85 -5.77
CA SER A 238 2.17 -16.30 -5.86
C SER A 238 3.27 -16.73 -6.82
N ARG A 239 3.72 -17.99 -6.69
CA ARG A 239 4.44 -18.64 -7.78
C ARG A 239 3.58 -18.67 -9.05
N ARG A 240 4.23 -18.79 -10.20
CA ARG A 240 3.55 -19.09 -11.46
C ARG A 240 2.96 -20.50 -11.41
N VAL A 241 1.77 -20.66 -11.96
CA VAL A 241 1.09 -21.93 -12.13
C VAL A 241 0.86 -22.12 -13.62
N THR A 242 1.40 -23.18 -14.17
CA THR A 242 1.12 -23.63 -15.54
C THR A 242 0.15 -24.80 -15.44
N LEU A 243 -0.94 -24.70 -16.18
CA LEU A 243 -1.99 -25.71 -16.26
C LEU A 243 -1.50 -26.90 -17.10
N GLU A 244 -2.14 -28.05 -16.90
CA GLU A 244 -1.83 -29.28 -17.64
C GLU A 244 -2.07 -29.10 -19.14
N GLU A 245 -1.38 -29.92 -19.95
CA GLU A 245 -1.55 -29.91 -21.39
C GLU A 245 -3.00 -30.25 -21.79
N GLY A 246 -3.56 -29.50 -22.73
CA GLY A 246 -4.96 -29.65 -23.15
C GLY A 246 -5.98 -28.94 -22.26
N PHE A 247 -5.56 -28.22 -21.22
CA PHE A 247 -6.43 -27.38 -20.40
C PHE A 247 -6.04 -25.89 -20.53
N ASP A 248 -6.78 -25.16 -21.36
CA ASP A 248 -6.67 -23.71 -21.48
C ASP A 248 -7.85 -23.05 -20.76
N ALA A 249 -7.56 -22.29 -19.71
CA ALA A 249 -8.58 -21.64 -18.91
C ALA A 249 -9.04 -20.31 -19.52
N MET A 250 -10.28 -19.93 -19.25
CA MET A 250 -10.91 -18.69 -19.71
C MET A 250 -11.29 -17.76 -18.55
N ASP A 251 -11.41 -18.26 -17.32
CA ASP A 251 -11.75 -17.48 -16.11
C ASP A 251 -10.87 -17.90 -14.92
N LEU A 252 -10.80 -17.03 -13.91
CA LEU A 252 -10.07 -17.21 -12.66
C LEU A 252 -10.91 -16.73 -11.46
N ARG A 253 -11.07 -17.61 -10.46
CA ARG A 253 -11.73 -17.27 -9.20
C ARG A 253 -10.78 -17.39 -8.04
N LEU A 254 -10.87 -16.41 -7.14
CA LEU A 254 -10.07 -16.39 -5.94
C LEU A 254 -10.96 -16.44 -4.71
N TYR A 255 -10.60 -17.31 -3.78
CA TYR A 255 -11.22 -17.43 -2.46
C TYR A 255 -10.14 -17.30 -1.39
N MET A 256 -10.44 -16.57 -0.32
CA MET A 256 -9.58 -16.49 0.85
C MET A 256 -10.42 -16.27 2.09
N ASP A 257 -9.88 -16.61 3.25
CA ASP A 257 -10.46 -16.17 4.52
C ASP A 257 -9.53 -15.09 5.08
N ALA A 258 -10.07 -13.94 5.49
CA ALA A 258 -9.25 -12.82 5.93
C ALA A 258 -9.81 -12.12 7.16
N TYR A 259 -8.90 -11.67 8.02
CA TYR A 259 -9.15 -10.61 8.98
C TYR A 259 -9.00 -9.27 8.24
N LYS A 260 -10.11 -8.58 7.99
CA LYS A 260 -10.20 -7.28 7.31
C LYS A 260 -10.98 -6.30 8.19
N PRO A 261 -10.34 -5.65 9.18
CA PRO A 261 -10.98 -4.61 9.98
C PRO A 261 -11.34 -3.37 9.14
N ARG A 262 -12.17 -2.48 9.69
CA ARG A 262 -12.49 -1.18 9.07
C ARG A 262 -11.21 -0.35 8.86
N GLY A 263 -11.17 0.37 7.74
CA GLY A 263 -9.97 1.11 7.28
C GLY A 263 -8.95 0.24 6.54
N SER A 264 -9.02 -1.09 6.64
CA SER A 264 -8.16 -1.99 5.85
C SER A 264 -8.88 -2.55 4.63
N ASN A 265 -8.13 -2.82 3.57
CA ASN A 265 -8.65 -3.53 2.42
C ASN A 265 -7.64 -4.51 1.82
N ILE A 266 -8.14 -5.46 1.04
CA ILE A 266 -7.35 -6.45 0.31
C ILE A 266 -7.81 -6.40 -1.14
N HIS A 267 -6.88 -6.10 -2.04
CA HIS A 267 -7.12 -6.11 -3.48
C HIS A 267 -6.38 -7.28 -4.11
N ALA A 268 -7.06 -7.97 -5.02
CA ALA A 268 -6.51 -9.11 -5.74
C ALA A 268 -6.27 -8.75 -7.20
N TYR A 269 -5.16 -9.19 -7.76
CA TYR A 269 -4.80 -9.03 -9.16
C TYR A 269 -4.41 -10.38 -9.72
N TYR A 270 -4.61 -10.54 -11.02
CA TYR A 270 -4.12 -11.67 -11.78
C TYR A 270 -3.16 -11.21 -12.87
N LYS A 271 -2.28 -12.12 -13.27
CA LYS A 271 -1.45 -12.01 -14.46
C LYS A 271 -1.53 -13.35 -15.18
N VAL A 272 -1.75 -13.33 -16.49
CA VAL A 272 -1.97 -14.52 -17.31
C VAL A 272 -1.15 -14.51 -18.59
N LEU A 273 -0.94 -15.70 -19.15
CA LEU A 273 -0.29 -15.91 -20.44
C LEU A 273 -0.93 -17.11 -21.15
N SER A 274 -1.34 -16.88 -22.40
CA SER A 274 -1.79 -17.91 -23.35
C SER A 274 -0.64 -18.81 -23.78
N SER A 275 -0.98 -20.06 -24.12
CA SER A 275 -0.05 -21.05 -24.68
C SER A 275 0.50 -20.63 -26.05
N ASP A 276 -0.25 -19.82 -26.79
CA ASP A 276 0.10 -19.32 -28.12
C ASP A 276 0.89 -17.99 -28.09
N ASP A 277 1.08 -17.41 -26.92
CA ASP A 277 1.74 -16.12 -26.74
C ASP A 277 3.24 -16.30 -26.46
N SER A 278 4.08 -15.85 -27.40
CA SER A 278 5.54 -15.96 -27.30
C SER A 278 6.21 -14.90 -26.41
N GLU A 279 5.47 -13.89 -25.93
CA GLU A 279 6.03 -12.84 -25.09
C GLU A 279 6.33 -13.34 -23.66
N PRO A 280 7.32 -12.76 -22.97
CA PRO A 280 7.63 -13.15 -21.60
C PRO A 280 6.46 -12.92 -20.64
N PHE A 281 6.20 -13.91 -19.77
CA PHE A 281 5.16 -13.80 -18.73
C PHE A 281 5.33 -12.54 -17.86
N ASP A 282 6.57 -12.16 -17.55
CA ASP A 282 6.83 -11.04 -16.63
C ASP A 282 6.40 -9.68 -17.18
N GLU A 283 6.41 -9.52 -18.50
CA GLU A 283 5.97 -8.30 -19.17
C GLU A 283 4.45 -8.18 -19.26
N LYS A 284 3.71 -9.24 -18.91
CA LYS A 284 2.26 -9.19 -18.88
C LYS A 284 1.77 -8.28 -17.74
N PRO A 285 0.66 -7.58 -17.92
CA PRO A 285 0.16 -6.63 -16.93
C PRO A 285 -0.46 -7.37 -15.74
N TRP A 286 -0.39 -6.77 -14.56
CA TRP A 286 -1.30 -7.12 -13.47
C TRP A 286 -2.67 -6.49 -13.75
N VAL A 287 -3.75 -7.27 -13.61
CA VAL A 287 -5.12 -6.79 -13.81
C VAL A 287 -5.90 -6.97 -12.52
N LEU A 288 -6.53 -5.89 -12.06
CA LEU A 288 -7.33 -5.86 -10.83
C LEU A 288 -8.56 -6.78 -10.96
N MET A 289 -8.82 -7.62 -9.96
CA MET A 289 -10.04 -8.40 -9.83
C MET A 289 -11.10 -7.59 -9.09
N TYR A 290 -12.38 -7.85 -9.35
CA TYR A 290 -13.46 -7.26 -8.56
C TYR A 290 -13.82 -8.16 -7.38
N GLN A 291 -14.09 -7.54 -6.23
CA GLN A 291 -14.58 -8.26 -5.07
C GLN A 291 -16.07 -8.61 -5.27
N LYS A 292 -16.41 -9.90 -5.19
CA LYS A 292 -17.80 -10.36 -5.31
C LYS A 292 -18.56 -10.23 -3.99
N THR A 293 -17.86 -10.42 -2.87
CA THR A 293 -18.42 -10.16 -1.53
C THR A 293 -18.66 -8.67 -1.33
N ALA A 294 -19.59 -8.29 -0.47
CA ALA A 294 -19.88 -6.88 -0.21
C ALA A 294 -18.65 -6.16 0.39
N ASP A 295 -18.34 -4.96 -0.11
CA ASP A 295 -17.19 -4.15 0.37
C ASP A 295 -17.28 -3.78 1.85
N THR A 296 -18.51 -3.76 2.38
CA THR A 296 -18.85 -3.53 3.80
C THR A 296 -18.64 -4.76 4.69
N THR A 297 -18.11 -5.85 4.15
CA THR A 297 -17.70 -7.03 4.94
C THR A 297 -16.43 -6.69 5.71
N TYR A 298 -16.57 -6.52 7.02
CA TYR A 298 -15.47 -6.25 7.95
C TYR A 298 -15.42 -7.26 9.08
N SER A 299 -14.21 -7.56 9.52
CA SER A 299 -13.94 -8.35 10.72
C SER A 299 -14.16 -7.52 11.98
N ILE A 300 -14.82 -8.11 12.99
CA ILE A 300 -15.12 -7.40 14.25
C ILE A 300 -14.06 -7.63 15.34
N ASN A 301 -13.18 -8.61 15.18
CA ASN A 301 -12.04 -8.88 16.07
C ASN A 301 -10.98 -9.71 15.33
N GLU A 302 -9.79 -9.85 15.91
CA GLU A 302 -8.64 -10.51 15.26
C GLU A 302 -8.82 -12.00 14.94
N ASN A 303 -9.79 -12.66 15.57
CA ASN A 303 -10.13 -14.06 15.29
C ASN A 303 -11.29 -14.19 14.31
N ASP A 304 -11.91 -13.08 13.90
CA ASP A 304 -13.04 -13.06 12.98
C ASP A 304 -12.57 -13.03 11.53
N PHE A 305 -12.20 -14.20 11.01
CA PHE A 305 -11.86 -14.37 9.60
C PHE A 305 -13.14 -14.51 8.77
N LYS A 306 -13.33 -13.62 7.79
CA LYS A 306 -14.44 -13.67 6.83
C LYS A 306 -13.98 -14.25 5.50
N ARG A 307 -14.87 -14.97 4.82
CA ARG A 307 -14.65 -15.45 3.46
C ARG A 307 -14.77 -14.29 2.48
N PHE A 308 -13.77 -14.11 1.63
CA PHE A 308 -13.78 -13.19 0.50
C PHE A 308 -13.70 -13.96 -0.81
N GLN A 309 -14.39 -13.45 -1.82
CA GLN A 309 -14.36 -13.95 -3.19
C GLN A 309 -14.02 -12.81 -4.13
N PHE A 310 -13.09 -13.06 -5.05
CA PHE A 310 -12.75 -12.15 -6.14
C PHE A 310 -12.89 -12.86 -7.49
N ASN A 311 -13.45 -12.14 -8.46
CA ASN A 311 -13.70 -12.62 -9.81
C ASN A 311 -13.02 -11.71 -10.84
N THR A 312 -12.74 -12.26 -12.01
CA THR A 312 -12.33 -11.50 -13.19
C THR A 312 -13.50 -10.67 -13.72
N PHE A 313 -13.25 -9.55 -14.40
CA PHE A 313 -14.34 -8.78 -15.02
C PHE A 313 -15.22 -9.64 -15.92
N ALA A 314 -16.54 -9.49 -15.77
CA ALA A 314 -17.52 -10.24 -16.56
C ALA A 314 -17.31 -11.78 -16.53
N ASP A 315 -16.63 -12.30 -15.49
CA ASP A 315 -16.35 -13.72 -15.29
C ASP A 315 -15.64 -14.37 -16.51
N LYS A 316 -14.73 -13.60 -17.13
CA LYS A 316 -13.84 -14.02 -18.23
C LYS A 316 -12.54 -13.23 -18.27
N ILE A 317 -11.53 -13.78 -18.93
CA ILE A 317 -10.24 -13.13 -19.14
C ILE A 317 -10.01 -12.92 -20.63
N THR A 318 -9.73 -11.66 -20.98
CA THR A 318 -9.26 -11.28 -22.31
C THR A 318 -8.06 -10.34 -22.14
N TYR A 319 -7.00 -10.55 -22.90
CA TYR A 319 -5.87 -9.63 -22.88
C TYR A 319 -5.23 -9.46 -24.26
N VAL A 320 -4.54 -8.34 -24.44
CA VAL A 320 -3.81 -8.00 -25.67
C VAL A 320 -2.31 -8.11 -25.38
N SER A 321 -1.58 -8.83 -26.23
CA SER A 321 -0.10 -8.84 -26.22
C SER A 321 0.47 -7.49 -26.63
N GLY A 322 1.74 -7.24 -26.32
CA GLY A 322 2.44 -6.05 -26.81
C GLY A 322 2.45 -5.93 -28.34
N GLY A 323 2.50 -7.07 -29.05
CA GLY A 323 2.35 -7.17 -30.50
C GLY A 323 0.94 -6.94 -31.06
N GLY A 324 -0.08 -6.76 -30.20
CA GLY A 324 -1.46 -6.46 -30.61
C GLY A 324 -2.35 -7.69 -30.85
N ALA A 325 -1.86 -8.92 -30.65
CA ALA A 325 -2.69 -10.12 -30.71
C ALA A 325 -3.59 -10.22 -29.47
N ASN A 326 -4.85 -10.59 -29.68
CA ASN A 326 -5.85 -10.76 -28.63
C ASN A 326 -5.95 -12.22 -28.21
N TYR A 327 -5.94 -12.48 -26.91
CA TYR A 327 -6.11 -13.81 -26.33
C TYR A 327 -7.33 -13.82 -25.40
N GLN A 328 -8.08 -14.92 -25.45
CA GLN A 328 -9.29 -15.17 -24.64
C GLN A 328 -9.13 -16.36 -23.71
N ASN A 329 -7.94 -16.97 -23.70
CA ASN A 329 -7.58 -18.11 -22.89
C ASN A 329 -6.18 -17.92 -22.31
N PHE A 330 -5.85 -18.72 -21.30
CA PHE A 330 -4.54 -18.74 -20.68
C PHE A 330 -4.18 -20.14 -20.19
N ARG A 331 -2.87 -20.43 -20.23
CA ARG A 331 -2.30 -21.67 -19.68
C ARG A 331 -1.44 -21.41 -18.45
N THR A 332 -0.88 -20.21 -18.32
CA THR A 332 -0.06 -19.84 -17.16
C THR A 332 -0.67 -18.64 -16.45
N PHE A 333 -0.72 -18.67 -15.12
CA PHE A 333 -1.19 -17.55 -14.31
C PHE A 333 -0.40 -17.36 -13.02
N ALA A 334 -0.53 -16.17 -12.44
CA ALA A 334 -0.08 -15.83 -11.09
C ALA A 334 -1.08 -14.88 -10.42
N ILE A 335 -1.15 -14.93 -9.09
CA ILE A 335 -1.99 -14.07 -8.27
C ILE A 335 -1.13 -13.10 -7.48
N LYS A 336 -1.59 -11.86 -7.38
CA LYS A 336 -1.05 -10.87 -6.46
C LYS A 336 -2.13 -10.40 -5.51
N LEU A 337 -1.81 -10.37 -4.23
CA LEU A 337 -2.62 -9.70 -3.21
C LEU A 337 -1.88 -8.46 -2.76
N VAL A 338 -2.59 -7.37 -2.58
CA VAL A 338 -2.08 -6.17 -1.92
C VAL A 338 -3.03 -5.73 -0.84
N MET A 339 -2.46 -5.14 0.20
CA MET A 339 -3.18 -4.66 1.36
C MET A 339 -3.06 -3.15 1.41
N THR A 340 -4.19 -2.49 1.66
CA THR A 340 -4.26 -1.04 1.85
C THR A 340 -4.76 -0.73 3.24
N LEU A 341 -4.39 0.45 3.73
CA LEU A 341 -4.73 0.86 5.07
C LEU A 341 -4.98 2.36 5.19
N ASP A 342 -6.24 2.74 5.18
CA ASP A 342 -6.70 4.07 5.58
C ASP A 342 -6.72 4.16 7.11
N ARG A 343 -5.70 4.85 7.66
CA ARG A 343 -5.53 5.03 9.10
C ARG A 343 -6.52 6.05 9.69
N VAL A 344 -7.17 6.88 8.87
CA VAL A 344 -8.20 7.83 9.33
C VAL A 344 -9.53 7.12 9.53
N ALA A 345 -9.85 6.15 8.66
CA ALA A 345 -11.07 5.35 8.77
C ALA A 345 -11.00 4.20 9.79
N GLN A 346 -9.84 3.98 10.43
CA GLN A 346 -9.72 3.01 11.53
C GLN A 346 -10.40 3.54 12.80
N ASP A 347 -11.43 2.84 13.26
CA ASP A 347 -12.26 3.29 14.39
C ASP A 347 -12.18 2.39 15.63
N SER A 348 -11.62 1.17 15.54
CA SER A 348 -11.87 0.16 16.56
C SER A 348 -10.73 -0.84 16.87
N PHE A 349 -9.90 -1.23 15.90
CA PHE A 349 -8.90 -2.29 16.08
C PHE A 349 -7.61 -2.05 15.29
N ILE A 350 -6.59 -2.87 15.57
CA ILE A 350 -5.34 -2.95 14.80
C ILE A 350 -5.72 -3.18 13.34
N GLY A 351 -5.56 -2.17 12.50
CA GLY A 351 -6.00 -2.22 11.12
C GLY A 351 -5.19 -3.16 10.22
N ILE A 352 -4.29 -3.99 10.76
CA ILE A 352 -3.39 -4.81 9.96
C ILE A 352 -4.16 -6.03 9.42
N PRO A 353 -4.40 -6.12 8.09
CA PRO A 353 -5.13 -7.24 7.52
C PRO A 353 -4.31 -8.53 7.57
N LYS A 354 -4.99 -9.67 7.77
CA LYS A 354 -4.37 -11.02 7.77
C LYS A 354 -5.13 -11.91 6.80
N VAL A 355 -4.42 -12.73 6.03
CA VAL A 355 -5.02 -13.63 5.03
C VAL A 355 -4.63 -15.08 5.33
N ILE A 356 -5.60 -15.99 5.25
CA ILE A 356 -5.40 -17.45 5.33
C ILE A 356 -6.21 -18.15 4.23
N ASN A 357 -5.89 -19.42 3.97
CA ASN A 357 -6.64 -20.31 3.07
C ASN A 357 -6.86 -19.77 1.63
N LEU A 358 -5.87 -19.05 1.09
CA LEU A 358 -5.88 -18.54 -0.28
C LEU A 358 -6.00 -19.68 -1.30
N ARG A 359 -6.97 -19.59 -2.20
CA ARG A 359 -7.26 -20.57 -3.24
C ARG A 359 -7.62 -19.87 -4.54
N ALA A 360 -6.85 -20.14 -5.59
CA ALA A 360 -7.15 -19.70 -6.96
C ALA A 360 -7.60 -20.89 -7.79
N ILE A 361 -8.67 -20.73 -8.56
CA ILE A 361 -9.29 -21.76 -9.39
C ILE A 361 -9.40 -21.22 -10.81
N ALA A 362 -8.69 -21.87 -11.74
CA ALA A 362 -8.81 -21.60 -13.17
C ALA A 362 -9.97 -22.41 -13.74
N LEU A 363 -10.79 -21.80 -14.58
CA LEU A 363 -12.02 -22.38 -15.14
C LEU A 363 -11.93 -22.40 -16.67
N ASP A 364 -12.42 -23.46 -17.30
CA ASP A 364 -12.40 -23.70 -18.75
C ASP A 364 -13.57 -23.04 -19.50
N SER A 365 -14.54 -22.48 -18.78
CA SER A 365 -15.66 -21.73 -19.36
C SER A 365 -15.91 -20.42 -18.62
N GLU A 366 -16.59 -19.47 -19.29
CA GLU A 366 -17.11 -18.26 -18.64
C GLU A 366 -18.15 -18.65 -17.56
N GLY A 367 -18.03 -18.12 -16.34
CA GLY A 367 -19.03 -18.38 -15.29
C GLY A 367 -18.84 -19.68 -14.49
N THR A 368 -19.91 -20.18 -13.85
CA THR A 368 -19.82 -21.27 -12.85
C THR A 368 -19.30 -22.59 -13.43
N PRO A 369 -18.47 -23.34 -12.66
CA PRO A 369 -17.98 -24.66 -13.05
C PRO A 369 -19.07 -25.69 -13.22
#